data_AF-A0A8A4TF73-F1
#
_entry.id   AF-A0A8A4TF73-F1
#
_cell.length_a   1.000
_cell.length_b   1.000
_cell.length_c   1.000
_cell.angle_alpha   90.00
_cell.angle_beta   90.00
_cell.angle_gamma   90.00
#
_symmetry.space_group_name_H-M   'P 1'
#
loop_
_entity.id
_entity.type
_entity.pdbx_description
1 polymer ?
#
loop_
_entity_poly.entity_id
_entity_poly.type
_entity_poly.pdbx_seq_one_letter_code
_entity_poly.pdbx_strand_id
1 'polypeptide(L)'
;MAANPREHYIRSILEFDPERLDELLAARRAYIGLAGEGFGGEAGRSDPWELAQRREWLVFQLDCLHGCFWSPTAVPHFEVLSSSDLSAFPALKRRFDRLARVFPLRDRFASAGSDSRMNADFLVWFRRLAVANERQAALLRSFHQGYLQDRGNLVATLEQVRLLQNAYPELFELERDWFVEILDRPARYWKTVF
;
A
#
# COMPACT_ATOMS: atom_id res chain seq x y z
N MET A 1 37.95 -6.39 7.83
CA MET A 1 37.61 -7.01 9.14
C MET A 1 36.12 -7.34 9.10
N ALA A 2 35.76 -8.62 9.19
CA ALA A 2 34.35 -9.03 9.13
C ALA A 2 33.61 -8.52 10.37
N ALA A 3 32.52 -7.78 10.18
CA ALA A 3 31.70 -7.28 11.28
C ALA A 3 31.14 -8.45 12.10
N ASN A 4 31.22 -8.35 13.43
CA ASN A 4 30.76 -9.39 14.34
C ASN A 4 29.23 -9.56 14.20
N PRO A 5 28.73 -10.74 13.77
CA PRO A 5 27.29 -10.98 13.58
C PRO A 5 26.44 -10.67 14.82
N ARG A 6 27.04 -10.79 16.01
CA ARG A 6 26.41 -10.48 17.30
C ARG A 6 26.12 -8.99 17.47
N GLU A 7 27.05 -8.12 17.07
CA GLU A 7 26.89 -6.67 17.17
C GLU A 7 25.86 -6.15 16.17
N HIS A 8 25.86 -6.72 14.96
CA HIS A 8 24.86 -6.41 13.95
C HIS A 8 23.45 -6.75 14.44
N TYR A 9 23.24 -7.95 14.98
CA TYR A 9 21.94 -8.39 15.48
C TYR A 9 21.42 -7.53 16.66
N ILE A 10 22.28 -7.20 17.63
CA ILE A 10 21.89 -6.37 18.78
C ILE A 10 21.50 -4.96 18.31
N ARG A 11 22.22 -4.38 17.35
CA ARG A 11 21.88 -3.07 16.76
C ARG A 11 20.54 -3.13 16.01
N SER A 12 20.29 -4.19 15.24
CA SER A 12 19.03 -4.40 14.50
C SER A 12 17.79 -4.53 15.42
N ILE A 13 17.95 -5.05 16.63
CA ILE A 13 16.86 -5.18 17.62
C ILE A 13 16.54 -3.84 18.28
N LEU A 14 17.55 -3.02 18.57
CA LEU A 14 17.38 -1.74 19.24
C LEU A 14 16.74 -0.67 18.32
N GLU A 15 16.90 -0.81 17.02
CA GLU A 15 16.32 0.06 15.97
C GLU A 15 15.08 -0.58 15.33
N PHE A 16 14.13 -1.07 16.13
CA PHE A 16 12.98 -1.83 15.63
C PHE A 16 12.10 -1.01 14.67
N ASP A 17 12.27 -1.28 13.38
CA ASP A 17 11.37 -0.90 12.30
C ASP A 17 10.59 -2.16 11.86
N PRO A 18 9.25 -2.18 12.00
CA PRO A 18 8.43 -3.34 11.61
C PRO A 18 8.55 -3.68 10.11
N GLU A 19 8.99 -2.76 9.26
CA GLU A 19 9.25 -3.04 7.83
C GLU A 19 10.51 -3.91 7.60
N ARG A 20 11.36 -4.12 8.62
CA ARG A 20 12.62 -4.89 8.56
C ARG A 20 12.54 -6.26 9.24
N LEU A 21 11.33 -6.75 9.53
CA LEU A 21 11.10 -8.00 10.26
C LEU A 21 11.78 -9.21 9.62
N ASP A 22 11.77 -9.31 8.29
CA ASP A 22 12.37 -10.44 7.57
C ASP A 22 13.90 -10.47 7.68
N GLU A 23 14.56 -9.30 7.72
CA GLU A 23 16.00 -9.17 7.97
C GLU A 23 16.36 -9.57 9.40
N LEU A 24 15.52 -9.16 10.35
CA LEU A 24 15.70 -9.47 11.77
C LEU A 24 15.53 -10.99 12.01
N LEU A 25 14.58 -11.62 11.31
CA LEU A 25 14.39 -13.08 11.33
C LEU A 25 15.54 -13.83 10.64
N ALA A 26 16.06 -13.32 9.52
CA ALA A 26 17.23 -13.90 8.84
C ALA A 26 18.49 -13.79 9.72
N ALA A 27 18.73 -12.63 10.33
CA ALA A 27 19.83 -12.41 11.27
C ALA A 27 19.71 -13.29 12.52
N ARG A 28 18.48 -13.48 13.03
CA ARG A 28 18.19 -14.40 14.14
C ARG A 28 18.50 -15.85 13.78
N ARG A 29 18.16 -16.30 12.56
CA ARG A 29 18.46 -17.67 12.08
C ARG A 29 19.97 -17.91 11.96
N ALA A 30 20.71 -16.91 11.46
CA ALA A 30 22.17 -16.95 11.44
C ALA A 30 22.79 -16.95 12.84
N TYR A 31 22.26 -16.16 13.77
CA TYR A 31 22.70 -16.10 15.18
C TYR A 31 22.49 -17.42 15.94
N ILE A 32 21.38 -18.12 15.69
CA ILE A 32 21.05 -19.40 16.35
C ILE A 32 21.83 -20.59 15.73
N GLY A 33 22.61 -20.35 14.67
CA GLY A 33 23.42 -21.41 14.03
C GLY A 33 22.60 -22.40 13.19
N LEU A 34 21.39 -22.04 12.79
CA LEU A 34 20.52 -22.85 11.92
C LEU A 34 20.83 -22.69 10.42
N ALA A 35 21.83 -21.88 10.07
CA ALA A 35 22.30 -21.70 8.69
C ALA A 35 23.40 -22.71 8.36
N GLY A 36 23.04 -23.99 8.30
CA GLY A 36 23.99 -25.04 7.99
C GLY A 36 23.30 -26.38 7.83
N GLU A 37 22.69 -26.57 6.66
CA GLU A 37 22.70 -27.81 5.86
C GLU A 37 21.55 -27.78 4.85
N GLY A 38 21.92 -27.67 3.56
CA GLY A 38 21.02 -28.03 2.45
C GLY A 38 20.22 -26.90 1.80
N PHE A 39 20.88 -25.94 1.16
CA PHE A 39 20.38 -25.35 -0.10
C PHE A 39 21.59 -24.93 -0.94
N GLY A 40 22.17 -25.91 -1.64
CA GLY A 40 23.09 -25.67 -2.75
C GLY A 40 22.31 -25.09 -3.91
N GLY A 41 22.15 -23.77 -3.91
CA GLY A 41 21.73 -22.98 -5.06
C GLY A 41 22.83 -21.99 -5.36
N GLU A 42 23.67 -22.29 -6.35
CA GLU A 42 24.55 -21.33 -6.98
C GLU A 42 23.68 -20.25 -7.65
N ALA A 43 23.38 -19.18 -6.93
CA ALA A 43 22.89 -17.94 -7.49
C ALA A 43 23.87 -16.85 -7.05
N GLY A 44 24.44 -16.14 -8.01
CA GLY A 44 25.50 -15.15 -7.82
C GLY A 44 25.27 -14.29 -6.58
N ARG A 45 26.19 -14.39 -5.61
CA ARG A 45 26.22 -13.52 -4.44
C ARG A 45 26.37 -12.08 -4.92
N SER A 46 25.27 -11.36 -5.10
CA SER A 46 25.30 -9.90 -5.18
C SER A 46 25.92 -9.41 -3.87
N ASP A 47 26.88 -8.48 -3.97
CA ASP A 47 27.54 -7.92 -2.79
C ASP A 47 26.45 -7.33 -1.86
N PRO A 48 26.45 -7.66 -0.55
CA PRO A 48 25.53 -7.05 0.42
C PRO A 48 25.47 -5.52 0.33
N TRP A 49 26.57 -4.87 -0.06
CA TRP A 49 26.63 -3.43 -0.29
C TRP A 49 25.82 -2.99 -1.53
N GLU A 50 25.94 -3.72 -2.65
CA GLU A 50 25.15 -3.48 -3.87
C GLU A 50 23.66 -3.69 -3.64
N LEU A 51 23.28 -4.70 -2.84
CA LEU A 51 21.88 -4.94 -2.47
C LEU A 51 21.30 -3.80 -1.61
N ALA A 52 22.08 -3.26 -0.67
CA ALA A 52 21.67 -2.13 0.14
C ALA A 52 21.46 -0.86 -0.70
N GLN A 53 22.42 -0.52 -1.57
CA GLN A 53 22.30 0.62 -2.47
C GLN A 53 21.11 0.48 -3.43
N ARG A 54 20.93 -0.72 -3.99
CA ARG A 54 19.79 -1.01 -4.87
C ARG A 54 18.47 -0.83 -4.12
N ARG A 55 18.38 -1.29 -2.87
CA ARG A 55 17.19 -1.09 -2.04
C ARG A 55 16.90 0.39 -1.82
N GLU A 56 17.89 1.18 -1.41
CA GLU A 56 17.73 2.62 -1.16
C GLU A 56 17.24 3.36 -2.40
N TRP A 57 17.81 3.04 -3.56
CA TRP A 57 17.38 3.62 -4.83
C TRP A 57 15.94 3.22 -5.18
N LEU A 58 15.55 1.95 -4.98
CA LEU A 58 14.17 1.49 -5.21
C LEU A 58 13.17 2.14 -4.24
N VAL A 59 13.55 2.34 -2.98
CA VAL A 59 12.75 3.09 -2.00
C VAL A 59 12.52 4.51 -2.51
N PHE A 60 13.59 5.20 -2.94
CA PHE A 60 13.49 6.54 -3.50
C PHE A 60 12.55 6.60 -4.70
N GLN A 61 12.68 5.67 -5.67
CA GLN A 61 11.78 5.62 -6.83
C GLN A 61 10.32 5.44 -6.42
N LEU A 62 10.06 4.59 -5.42
CA LEU A 62 8.71 4.32 -4.93
C LEU A 62 8.10 5.51 -4.19
N ASP A 63 8.90 6.23 -3.40
CA ASP A 63 8.46 7.43 -2.72
C ASP A 63 8.21 8.58 -3.72
N CYS A 64 9.04 8.72 -4.76
CA CYS A 64 8.79 9.63 -5.88
C CYS A 64 7.48 9.28 -6.60
N LEU A 65 7.28 8.00 -6.95
CA LEU A 65 6.04 7.53 -7.57
C LEU A 65 4.83 7.86 -6.72
N HIS A 66 4.90 7.63 -5.41
CA HIS A 66 3.81 7.92 -4.48
C HIS A 66 3.51 9.43 -4.40
N GLY A 67 4.56 10.26 -4.29
CA GLY A 67 4.42 11.71 -4.20
C GLY A 67 3.84 12.37 -5.46
N CYS A 68 4.14 11.82 -6.63
CA CYS A 68 3.67 12.36 -7.91
C CYS A 68 2.63 11.48 -8.62
N PHE A 69 2.06 10.49 -7.95
CA PHE A 69 1.23 9.42 -8.57
C PHE A 69 0.16 9.93 -9.53
N TRP A 70 -0.48 11.05 -9.17
CA TRP A 70 -1.56 11.64 -9.95
C TRP A 70 -1.11 12.56 -11.10
N SER A 71 0.19 12.84 -11.21
CA SER A 71 0.81 13.70 -12.22
C SER A 71 1.39 12.87 -13.39
N PRO A 72 1.50 13.43 -14.60
CA PRO A 72 2.21 12.78 -15.71
C PRO A 72 3.64 12.34 -15.35
N THR A 73 4.28 13.03 -14.40
CA THR A 73 5.62 12.69 -13.89
C THR A 73 5.70 11.33 -13.19
N ALA A 74 4.58 10.68 -12.88
CA ALA A 74 4.56 9.33 -12.32
C ALA A 74 4.96 8.24 -13.32
N VAL A 75 4.76 8.47 -14.63
CA VAL A 75 4.98 7.44 -15.67
C VAL A 75 6.42 6.92 -15.68
N PRO A 76 7.47 7.77 -15.71
CA PRO A 76 8.85 7.28 -15.70
C PRO A 76 9.20 6.47 -14.45
N HIS A 77 8.75 6.90 -13.26
CA HIS A 77 8.98 6.16 -12.01
C HIS A 77 8.27 4.81 -12.00
N PHE A 78 7.06 4.76 -12.56
CA PHE A 78 6.30 3.52 -12.70
C PHE A 78 6.98 2.52 -13.64
N GLU A 79 7.46 2.98 -14.80
CA GLU A 79 8.18 2.14 -15.77
C GLU A 79 9.49 1.59 -15.18
N VAL A 80 10.25 2.45 -14.48
CA VAL A 80 11.47 2.03 -13.78
C VAL A 80 11.18 0.93 -12.75
N LEU A 81 10.17 1.10 -11.89
CA LEU A 81 9.81 0.10 -10.89
C LEU A 81 9.22 -1.17 -11.51
N SER A 82 8.46 -1.06 -12.61
CA SER A 82 7.90 -2.19 -13.34
C SER A 82 8.96 -3.06 -14.00
N SER A 83 10.03 -2.44 -14.49
CA SER A 83 11.16 -3.12 -15.13
C SER A 83 12.20 -3.65 -14.13
N SER A 84 12.12 -3.21 -12.89
CA SER A 84 13.04 -3.62 -11.82
C SER A 84 12.64 -4.97 -11.23
N ASP A 85 13.62 -5.85 -11.01
CA ASP A 85 13.38 -7.06 -10.22
C ASP A 85 13.26 -6.71 -8.73
N LEU A 86 12.04 -6.82 -8.22
CA LEU A 86 11.66 -6.58 -6.81
C LEU A 86 11.56 -7.88 -6.00
N SER A 87 11.88 -9.04 -6.58
CA SER A 87 11.77 -10.34 -5.89
C SER A 87 12.64 -10.41 -4.63
N ALA A 88 13.81 -9.77 -4.66
CA ALA A 88 14.72 -9.63 -3.53
C ALA A 88 14.19 -8.69 -2.43
N PHE A 89 13.13 -7.92 -2.67
CA PHE A 89 12.58 -6.92 -1.73
C PHE A 89 11.05 -7.07 -1.57
N PRO A 90 10.57 -8.12 -0.86
CA PRO A 90 9.13 -8.42 -0.78
C PRO A 90 8.26 -7.27 -0.23
N ALA A 91 8.78 -6.47 0.70
CA ALA A 91 8.08 -5.30 1.22
C ALA A 91 7.89 -4.20 0.15
N LEU A 92 8.93 -3.91 -0.64
CA LEU A 92 8.86 -2.96 -1.75
C LEU A 92 7.95 -3.48 -2.86
N LYS A 93 8.06 -4.77 -3.18
CA LYS A 93 7.18 -5.44 -4.14
C LYS A 93 5.71 -5.28 -3.75
N ARG A 94 5.34 -5.55 -2.50
CA ARG A 94 3.95 -5.37 -2.03
C ARG A 94 3.46 -3.92 -2.16
N ARG A 95 4.30 -2.94 -1.80
CA ARG A 95 3.98 -1.51 -1.96
C ARG A 95 3.77 -1.15 -3.43
N PHE A 96 4.66 -1.60 -4.31
CA PHE A 96 4.56 -1.38 -5.74
C PHE A 96 3.35 -2.08 -6.36
N ASP A 97 3.10 -3.35 -6.05
CA ASP A 97 1.97 -4.14 -6.56
C ASP A 97 0.62 -3.47 -6.24
N ARG A 98 0.51 -2.77 -5.10
CA ARG A 98 -0.68 -1.95 -4.79
C ARG A 98 -0.80 -0.76 -5.73
N LEU A 99 0.27 0.02 -5.91
CA LEU A 99 0.27 1.17 -6.82
C LEU A 99 0.04 0.74 -8.28
N ALA A 100 0.59 -0.41 -8.69
CA ALA A 100 0.45 -0.97 -10.02
C ALA A 100 -0.99 -1.38 -10.36
N ARG A 101 -1.77 -1.82 -9.37
CA ARG A 101 -3.20 -2.07 -9.55
C ARG A 101 -4.00 -0.79 -9.82
N VAL A 102 -3.59 0.32 -9.21
CA VAL A 102 -4.29 1.62 -9.31
C VAL A 102 -3.82 2.42 -10.53
N PHE A 103 -2.56 2.26 -10.95
CA PHE A 103 -1.95 3.03 -12.03
C PHE A 103 -2.76 3.04 -13.35
N PRO A 104 -3.26 1.90 -13.88
CA PRO A 104 -4.06 1.91 -15.11
C PRO A 104 -5.44 2.55 -14.94
N LEU A 105 -5.90 2.80 -13.71
CA LEU A 105 -7.21 3.38 -13.41
C LEU A 105 -7.18 4.91 -13.28
N ARG A 106 -6.02 5.55 -13.48
CA ARG A 106 -5.87 7.01 -13.35
C ARG A 106 -6.84 7.79 -14.25
N ASP A 107 -7.06 7.32 -15.47
CA ASP A 107 -8.02 7.95 -16.39
C ASP A 107 -9.47 7.77 -15.93
N ARG A 108 -9.77 6.65 -15.24
CA ARG A 108 -11.08 6.44 -14.62
C ARG A 108 -11.30 7.38 -13.45
N PHE A 109 -10.29 7.63 -12.62
CA PHE A 109 -10.35 8.65 -11.58
C PHE A 109 -10.52 10.06 -12.16
N ALA A 110 -9.85 10.40 -13.27
CA ALA A 110 -10.04 11.67 -13.96
C ALA A 110 -11.46 11.81 -14.53
N SER A 111 -11.98 10.73 -15.12
CA SER A 111 -13.36 10.65 -15.63
C SER A 111 -14.39 10.84 -14.51
N ALA A 112 -14.18 10.18 -13.37
CA ALA A 112 -15.03 10.33 -12.18
C ALA A 112 -14.99 11.77 -11.63
N GLY A 113 -13.84 12.44 -11.69
CA GLY A 113 -13.69 13.84 -11.28
C GLY A 113 -14.40 14.84 -12.20
N SER A 114 -14.79 14.41 -13.40
CA SER A 114 -15.55 15.23 -14.35
C SER A 114 -17.06 14.96 -14.30
N ASP A 115 -17.52 13.96 -13.55
CA ASP A 115 -18.94 13.65 -13.36
C ASP A 115 -19.56 14.60 -12.35
N SER A 116 -20.60 15.34 -12.77
CA SER A 116 -21.29 16.32 -11.92
C SER A 116 -21.98 15.72 -10.69
N ARG A 117 -22.20 14.40 -10.66
CA ARG A 117 -22.81 13.67 -9.54
C ARG A 117 -21.77 13.22 -8.50
N MET A 118 -20.50 13.20 -8.88
CA MET A 118 -19.40 12.80 -8.01
C MET A 118 -19.08 13.93 -7.04
N ASN A 119 -19.09 13.62 -5.75
CA ASN A 119 -18.66 14.56 -4.73
C ASN A 119 -17.13 14.69 -4.76
N ALA A 120 -16.64 15.92 -4.91
CA ALA A 120 -15.21 16.21 -5.04
C ALA A 120 -14.41 15.80 -3.79
N ASP A 121 -14.93 16.06 -2.58
CA ASP A 121 -14.24 15.73 -1.33
C ASP A 121 -14.13 14.23 -1.12
N PHE A 122 -15.19 13.49 -1.43
CA PHE A 122 -15.19 12.04 -1.45
C PHE A 122 -14.16 11.50 -2.44
N LEU A 123 -14.12 12.03 -3.66
CA LEU A 123 -13.14 11.59 -4.66
C LEU A 123 -11.70 11.90 -4.24
N VAL A 124 -11.43 13.07 -3.65
CA VAL A 124 -10.11 13.43 -3.11
C VAL A 124 -9.70 12.46 -2.01
N TRP A 125 -10.62 12.17 -1.07
CA TRP A 125 -10.39 11.17 -0.03
C TRP A 125 -10.10 9.79 -0.63
N PHE A 126 -10.87 9.37 -1.64
CA PHE A 126 -10.73 8.05 -2.24
C PHE A 126 -9.42 7.92 -3.03
N ARG A 127 -9.00 8.96 -3.74
CA ARG A 127 -7.68 9.04 -4.39
C ARG A 127 -6.55 8.87 -3.38
N ARG A 128 -6.66 9.49 -2.20
CA ARG A 128 -5.67 9.31 -1.13
C ARG A 128 -5.67 7.88 -0.61
N LEU A 129 -6.84 7.27 -0.43
CA LEU A 129 -6.97 5.88 0.03
C LEU A 129 -6.38 4.88 -0.98
N ALA A 130 -6.63 5.08 -2.27
CA ALA A 130 -6.19 4.17 -3.32
C ALA A 130 -4.66 4.03 -3.37
N VAL A 131 -3.93 5.13 -3.18
CA VAL A 131 -2.46 5.15 -3.24
C VAL A 131 -1.78 4.95 -1.89
N ALA A 132 -2.51 5.08 -0.78
CA ALA A 132 -1.98 4.95 0.56
C ALA A 132 -1.34 3.58 0.81
N ASN A 133 -0.29 3.54 1.65
CA ASN A 133 0.19 2.28 2.21
C ASN A 133 -0.82 1.71 3.23
N GLU A 134 -0.66 0.45 3.65
CA GLU A 134 -1.62 -0.23 4.54
C GLU A 134 -1.90 0.54 5.84
N ARG A 135 -0.86 1.09 6.47
CA ARG A 135 -0.99 1.86 7.71
C ARG A 135 -1.80 3.15 7.48
N GLN A 136 -1.48 3.87 6.41
CA GLN A 136 -2.19 5.09 6.03
C GLN A 136 -3.63 4.80 5.63
N ALA A 137 -3.87 3.70 4.89
CA ALA A 137 -5.20 3.28 4.48
C ALA A 137 -6.08 2.94 5.70
N ALA A 138 -5.54 2.21 6.68
CA ALA A 138 -6.23 1.92 7.93
C ALA A 138 -6.62 3.22 8.68
N LEU A 139 -5.70 4.19 8.77
CA LEU A 139 -5.98 5.48 9.38
C LEU A 139 -7.07 6.24 8.61
N LEU A 140 -6.96 6.33 7.29
CA LEU A 140 -7.95 7.00 6.43
C LEU A 140 -9.35 6.38 6.57
N ARG A 141 -9.44 5.05 6.61
CA ARG A 141 -10.71 4.33 6.85
C ARG A 141 -11.26 4.63 8.24
N SER A 142 -10.41 4.62 9.28
CA SER A 142 -10.84 4.93 10.65
C SER A 142 -11.34 6.37 10.80
N PHE A 143 -10.65 7.35 10.21
CA PHE A 143 -11.12 8.74 10.20
C PHE A 143 -12.46 8.86 9.48
N HIS A 144 -12.59 8.22 8.32
CA HIS A 144 -13.83 8.25 7.57
C HIS A 144 -14.97 7.51 8.29
N GLN A 145 -14.70 6.44 9.03
CA GLN A 145 -15.69 5.78 9.87
C GLN A 145 -16.27 6.72 10.94
N GLY A 146 -15.45 7.61 11.52
CA GLY A 146 -15.94 8.67 12.41
C GLY A 146 -16.85 9.67 11.69
N TYR A 147 -16.47 10.08 10.47
CA TYR A 147 -17.28 10.95 9.62
C TYR A 147 -18.67 10.35 9.28
N LEU A 148 -18.72 9.03 9.08
CA LEU A 148 -19.96 8.26 8.82
C LEU A 148 -20.88 8.09 10.04
N GLN A 149 -20.49 8.55 11.23
CA GLN A 149 -21.39 8.52 12.40
C GLN A 149 -22.53 9.54 12.25
N ASP A 150 -22.30 10.63 11.52
CA ASP A 150 -23.36 11.56 11.16
C ASP A 150 -24.24 10.98 10.04
N ARG A 151 -25.56 11.08 10.21
CA ARG A 151 -26.52 10.49 9.28
C ARG A 151 -26.49 11.16 7.90
N GLY A 152 -26.28 12.48 7.84
CA GLY A 152 -26.20 13.21 6.57
C GLY A 152 -24.97 12.77 5.77
N ASN A 153 -23.84 12.69 6.44
CA ASN A 153 -22.59 12.19 5.87
C ASN A 153 -22.68 10.73 5.40
N LEU A 154 -23.36 9.86 6.16
CA LEU A 154 -23.59 8.48 5.77
C LEU A 154 -24.44 8.39 4.50
N VAL A 155 -25.55 9.13 4.42
CA VAL A 155 -26.42 9.13 3.23
C VAL A 155 -25.66 9.62 2.00
N ALA A 156 -24.94 10.75 2.14
CA ALA A 156 -24.11 11.28 1.06
C ALA A 156 -23.06 10.26 0.60
N THR A 157 -22.38 9.60 1.54
CA THR A 157 -21.37 8.58 1.19
C THR A 157 -21.99 7.35 0.52
N LEU A 158 -23.16 6.91 0.96
CA LEU A 158 -23.88 5.79 0.33
C LEU A 158 -24.21 6.09 -1.14
N GLU A 159 -24.64 7.32 -1.45
CA GLU A 159 -24.90 7.75 -2.82
C GLU A 159 -23.61 7.70 -3.66
N GLN A 160 -22.49 8.18 -3.12
CA GLN A 160 -21.20 8.14 -3.82
C GLN A 160 -20.69 6.71 -4.03
N VAL A 161 -20.84 5.83 -3.05
CA VAL A 161 -20.46 4.42 -3.16
C VAL A 161 -21.32 3.69 -4.19
N ARG A 162 -22.63 3.96 -4.24
CA ARG A 162 -23.53 3.43 -5.28
C ARG A 162 -23.19 3.98 -6.66
N LEU A 163 -22.82 5.26 -6.76
CA LEU A 163 -22.36 5.85 -8.01
C LEU A 163 -21.09 5.14 -8.51
N LEU A 164 -20.11 4.90 -7.64
CA LEU A 164 -18.93 4.11 -7.99
C LEU A 164 -19.31 2.70 -8.44
N GLN A 165 -20.16 2.00 -7.69
CA GLN A 165 -20.57 0.63 -8.02
C GLN A 165 -21.20 0.52 -9.41
N ASN A 166 -22.02 1.50 -9.81
CA ASN A 166 -22.78 1.46 -11.05
C ASN A 166 -22.04 2.06 -12.26
N ALA A 167 -21.36 3.20 -12.07
CA ALA A 167 -20.75 3.96 -13.16
C ALA A 167 -19.24 3.75 -13.29
N TYR A 168 -18.57 3.33 -12.21
CA TYR A 168 -17.12 3.14 -12.16
C TYR A 168 -16.73 1.84 -11.42
N PRO A 169 -17.24 0.68 -11.86
CA PRO A 169 -17.07 -0.58 -11.14
C PRO A 169 -15.59 -0.94 -10.93
N GLU A 170 -14.70 -0.57 -11.85
CA GLU A 170 -13.26 -0.80 -11.71
C GLU A 170 -12.67 -0.02 -10.53
N LEU A 171 -13.20 1.16 -10.23
CA LEU A 171 -12.82 1.94 -9.05
C LEU A 171 -13.44 1.32 -7.79
N PHE A 172 -14.70 0.89 -7.85
CA PHE A 172 -15.36 0.22 -6.73
C PHE A 172 -14.58 -1.02 -6.26
N GLU A 173 -14.08 -1.84 -7.19
CA GLU A 173 -13.33 -3.07 -6.87
C GLU A 173 -12.03 -2.82 -6.09
N LEU A 174 -11.44 -1.62 -6.13
CA LEU A 174 -10.22 -1.30 -5.38
C LEU A 174 -10.42 -1.41 -3.86
N GLU A 175 -11.62 -1.07 -3.39
CA GLU A 175 -11.96 -1.01 -1.96
C GLU A 175 -13.30 -1.71 -1.68
N ARG A 176 -13.60 -2.75 -2.48
CA ARG A 176 -14.87 -3.47 -2.47
C ARG A 176 -15.32 -3.88 -1.08
N ASP A 177 -14.46 -4.56 -0.32
CA ASP A 177 -14.83 -5.11 0.99
C ASP A 177 -15.31 -4.01 1.93
N TRP A 178 -14.62 -2.86 1.90
CA TRP A 178 -14.96 -1.71 2.74
C TRP A 178 -16.20 -0.97 2.23
N PHE A 179 -16.36 -0.81 0.91
CA PHE A 179 -17.55 -0.21 0.33
C PHE A 179 -18.82 -1.07 0.57
N VAL A 180 -18.70 -2.40 0.51
CA VAL A 180 -19.79 -3.32 0.87
C VAL A 180 -20.15 -3.16 2.35
N GLU A 181 -19.17 -3.06 3.24
CA GLU A 181 -19.43 -2.78 4.66
C GLU A 181 -20.26 -1.50 4.84
N ILE A 182 -19.94 -0.42 4.10
CA ILE A 182 -20.68 0.84 4.14
C ILE A 182 -22.12 0.65 3.63
N LEU A 183 -22.29 -0.02 2.49
CA LEU A 183 -23.61 -0.29 1.90
C LEU A 183 -24.51 -1.11 2.82
N ASP A 184 -23.95 -1.97 3.67
CA ASP A 184 -24.68 -2.80 4.63
C ASP A 184 -25.05 -2.06 5.94
N ARG A 185 -24.44 -0.91 6.24
CA ARG A 185 -24.74 -0.11 7.46
C ARG A 185 -26.20 0.34 7.60
N PRO A 186 -26.90 0.81 6.55
CA PRO A 186 -28.32 1.12 6.67
C PRO A 186 -29.18 -0.07 7.11
N ALA A 187 -28.78 -1.33 6.91
CA ALA A 187 -29.55 -2.46 7.47
C ALA A 187 -29.45 -2.57 9.01
N ARG A 188 -28.41 -2.00 9.62
CA ARG A 188 -28.13 -2.11 11.07
C ARG A 188 -28.64 -0.93 11.88
N TYR A 189 -28.52 0.30 11.36
CA TYR A 189 -28.98 1.50 12.06
C TYR A 189 -30.51 1.66 12.13
N TRP A 190 -31.24 0.98 11.24
CA TRP A 190 -32.70 1.07 11.18
C TRP A 190 -33.40 0.05 12.10
N LYS A 191 -32.64 -0.89 12.69
CA LYS A 191 -33.15 -1.86 13.67
C LYS A 191 -33.02 -1.39 15.13
N THR A 192 -32.35 -0.28 15.38
CA THR A 192 -32.08 0.22 16.75
C THR A 192 -32.94 1.43 17.14
N VAL A 193 -33.88 1.84 16.30
CA VAL A 193 -34.73 3.03 16.53
C VAL A 193 -36.24 2.70 16.50
N PHE A 194 -36.60 1.42 16.57
CA PHE A 194 -38.00 0.99 16.72
C PHE A 194 -38.12 -0.07 17.81
#